data_AF-A0A174C5U2-F1
#
_entry.id   AF-A0A174C5U2-F1
#
_cell.length_a   1.000
_cell.length_b   1.000
_cell.length_c   1.000
_cell.angle_alpha   90.00
_cell.angle_beta   90.00
_cell.angle_gamma   90.00
#
_symmetry.space_group_name_H-M   'P 1'
#
loop_
_entity.id
_entity.type
_entity.pdbx_description
1 polymer ?
#
loop_
_entity_poly.entity_id
_entity_poly.type
_entity_poly.pdbx_seq_one_letter_code
_entity_poly.pdbx_strand_id
1 'polypeptide(L)' 'MKSKKEMIRVIRTSEGEFLLDATGRKNGRGAYLCPNSDCLAKAVKNKGLERSFKQAIPKEVYEALEKEMEVLESE' A
#
# COMPACT_ATOMS: atom_id res chain seq x y z
N MET A 1 10.65 4.26 16.22
CA MET A 1 9.67 4.71 15.21
C MET A 1 10.39 4.72 13.87
N LYS A 2 9.88 4.02 12.84
CA LYS A 2 10.45 4.12 11.49
C LYS A 2 10.21 5.52 10.94
N SER A 3 11.21 6.10 10.28
CA SER A 3 11.10 7.42 9.65
C SER A 3 10.07 7.37 8.52
N LYS A 4 9.31 8.45 8.32
CA LYS A 4 8.33 8.54 7.22
C LYS A 4 8.97 8.38 5.83
N LYS A 5 10.27 8.64 5.70
CA LYS A 5 11.05 8.40 4.49
C LYS A 5 11.33 6.93 4.22
N GLU A 6 11.18 6.07 5.23
CA GLU A 6 11.41 4.62 5.14
C GLU A 6 10.10 3.85 4.97
N MET A 7 8.99 4.53 4.65
CA MET A 7 7.67 3.93 4.48
C MET A 7 7.24 4.03 3.02
N ILE A 8 6.59 2.97 2.55
CA ILE A 8 5.93 2.93 1.24
C ILE A 8 4.50 3.43 1.39
N ARG A 9 4.02 4.22 0.43
CA ARG A 9 2.65 4.73 0.45
C ARG A 9 1.81 3.91 -0.53
N VAL A 10 0.73 3.28 -0.04
CA VAL A 10 -0.33 2.78 -0.92
C VAL A 10 -1.24 3.96 -1.24
N ILE A 11 -1.50 4.23 -2.51
CA ILE A 11 -2.42 5.30 -2.93
C ILE A 11 -3.67 4.71 -3.56
N ARG A 12 -4.78 5.44 -3.45
CA ARG A 12 -5.98 5.25 -4.27
C ARG A 12 -6.12 6.45 -5.20
N THR A 13 -6.06 6.23 -6.50
CA THR A 13 -6.25 7.26 -7.53
C THR A 13 -7.71 7.72 -7.60
N SER A 14 -7.97 8.82 -8.30
CA SER A 14 -9.33 9.27 -8.61
C SER A 14 -10.12 8.27 -9.46
N GLU A 15 -9.41 7.45 -10.22
CA GLU A 15 -9.98 6.38 -11.06
C GLU A 15 -10.33 5.12 -10.25
N GLY A 16 -9.98 5.08 -8.97
CA GLY A 16 -10.27 3.96 -8.08
C GLY A 16 -9.19 2.88 -8.05
N GLU A 17 -8.08 3.09 -8.75
CA GLU A 17 -6.95 2.17 -8.77
C GLU A 17 -6.09 2.31 -7.51
N PHE A 18 -5.46 1.21 -7.11
CA PHE A 18 -4.56 1.14 -5.97
C PHE A 18 -3.15 0.82 -6.42
N LEU A 19 -2.18 1.63 -6.00
CA LEU A 19 -0.79 1.54 -6.47
C LEU A 19 0.19 1.82 -5.33
N LEU A 20 1.41 1.29 -5.43
CA LEU A 20 2.52 1.75 -4.58
C LEU A 20 3.07 3.09 -5.08
N ASP A 21 3.40 3.95 -4.12
CA ASP A 21 4.00 5.28 -4.30
C ASP A 21 5.21 5.43 -3.38
N ALA A 22 6.37 5.01 -3.88
CA ALA A 22 7.66 5.24 -3.21
C ALA A 22 8.06 6.72 -3.20
N THR A 23 7.53 7.53 -4.12
CA THR A 23 7.90 8.95 -4.25
C THR A 23 7.16 9.83 -3.24
N GLY A 24 5.97 9.39 -2.79
CA GLY A 24 5.05 10.19 -1.98
C GLY A 24 4.41 11.37 -2.73
N ARG A 25 4.58 11.46 -4.05
CA ARG A 25 4.14 12.60 -4.87
C ARG A 25 2.86 12.32 -5.67
N LYS A 26 2.39 11.06 -5.73
CA LYS A 26 1.20 10.73 -6.51
C LYS A 26 -0.06 11.30 -5.86
N ASN A 27 -0.97 11.78 -6.69
CA ASN A 27 -2.25 12.35 -6.25
C ASN A 27 -3.22 11.25 -5.80
N GLY A 28 -4.00 11.54 -4.76
CA GLY A 28 -5.02 10.63 -4.24
C GLY A 28 -4.94 10.44 -2.73
N ARG A 29 -5.90 9.65 -2.22
CA ARG A 29 -5.90 9.24 -0.80
C ARG A 29 -4.76 8.25 -0.61
N GLY A 30 -4.01 8.34 0.50
CA GLY A 30 -2.90 7.42 0.74
C GLY A 30 -2.86 6.87 2.15
N ALA A 31 -2.32 5.66 2.28
CA ALA A 31 -2.04 4.97 3.52
C ALA A 31 -0.55 4.59 3.55
N TYR A 32 0.15 4.94 4.62
CA TYR A 32 1.56 4.58 4.77
C TYR A 32 1.68 3.18 5.36
N LEU A 33 2.62 2.43 4.83
CA LEU A 33 2.95 1.08 5.22
C LEU A 33 4.47 0.94 5.34
N CYS A 34 4.94 -0.02 6.13
CA CYS A 34 6.36 -0.35 6.05
C CYS A 34 6.67 -1.08 4.73
N PRO A 35 7.85 -0.90 4.13
CA PRO A 35 8.25 -1.50 2.85
C PRO A 35 8.67 -2.96 3.09
N ASN A 36 7.71 -3.77 3.53
CA ASN A 36 7.89 -5.19 3.72
C ASN A 36 6.53 -5.88 3.51
N SER A 37 6.51 -6.97 2.75
CA SER A 37 5.41 -7.90 2.53
C SER A 37 4.67 -8.28 3.82
N ASP A 38 5.36 -8.48 4.94
CA ASP A 38 4.78 -8.73 6.27
C ASP A 38 3.83 -7.62 6.72
N CYS A 39 4.15 -6.36 6.42
CA CYS A 39 3.29 -5.24 6.76
C CYS A 39 2.03 -5.24 5.90
N LEU A 40 2.13 -5.64 4.64
CA LEU A 40 0.98 -5.74 3.75
C LEU A 40 0.07 -6.88 4.21
N ALA A 41 0.63 -8.06 4.48
CA ALA A 41 -0.11 -9.20 5.02
C ALA A 41 -0.87 -8.85 6.31
N LYS A 42 -0.22 -8.12 7.24
CA LYS A 42 -0.87 -7.62 8.46
C LYS A 42 -1.98 -6.61 8.17
N ALA A 43 -1.80 -5.74 7.19
CA ALA A 43 -2.80 -4.76 6.80
C ALA A 43 -4.01 -5.41 6.13
N VAL A 44 -3.81 -6.45 5.31
CA VAL A 44 -4.88 -7.27 4.73
C VAL A 44 -5.65 -7.99 5.84
N LYS A 45 -4.94 -8.73 6.71
CA LYS A 45 -5.56 -9.49 7.81
C LYS A 45 -6.43 -8.64 8.72
N ASN A 46 -5.99 -7.42 9.02
CA ASN A 46 -6.72 -6.50 9.91
C ASN A 46 -7.68 -5.55 9.18
N LYS A 47 -7.85 -5.70 7.86
CA LYS A 47 -8.60 -4.77 7.00
C LYS A 47 -8.14 -3.31 7.17
N GLY A 48 -6.86 -3.12 7.43
CA GLY A 48 -6.24 -1.81 7.68
C GLY A 48 -6.38 -0.89 6.48
N LEU A 49 -6.08 -1.40 5.27
CA LEU A 49 -6.22 -0.62 4.03
C LEU A 49 -7.69 -0.27 3.75
N GLU A 50 -8.62 -1.22 3.93
CA GLU A 50 -10.05 -0.93 3.74
C GLU A 50 -10.53 0.21 4.67
N ARG A 51 -10.13 0.19 5.94
CA ARG A 51 -10.42 1.29 6.90
C ARG A 51 -9.79 2.59 6.45
N SER A 52 -8.53 2.55 6.01
CA SER A 52 -7.82 3.74 5.53
C SER A 52 -8.49 4.34 4.30
N PHE A 53 -9.03 3.53 3.37
CA PHE A 53 -9.65 3.99 2.13
C PHE A 53 -11.18 4.10 2.19
N LYS A 54 -11.79 3.66 3.30
CA LYS A 54 -13.24 3.61 3.53
C LYS A 54 -13.99 2.81 2.47
N GLN A 55 -13.38 1.75 1.95
CA GLN A 55 -13.99 0.86 0.97
C GLN A 55 -13.38 -0.54 1.03
N ALA A 56 -14.12 -1.54 0.57
CA ALA A 56 -13.56 -2.86 0.31
C ALA A 56 -12.51 -2.78 -0.81
N ILE A 57 -11.48 -3.60 -0.71
CA ILE A 57 -10.43 -3.71 -1.71
C ILE A 57 -10.48 -5.13 -2.29
N PRO A 58 -10.61 -5.30 -3.61
CA PRO A 58 -10.59 -6.61 -4.24
C PRO A 58 -9.30 -7.39 -3.94
N LYS A 59 -9.38 -8.72 -3.93
CA LYS A 59 -8.23 -9.57 -3.61
C LYS A 59 -7.11 -9.41 -4.63
N GLU A 60 -7.48 -9.22 -5.89
CA GLU A 60 -6.58 -9.03 -7.04
C GLU A 60 -5.70 -7.79 -6.85
N VAL A 61 -6.24 -6.76 -6.20
CA VAL A 61 -5.46 -5.56 -5.85
C VAL A 61 -4.42 -5.89 -4.78
N TYR A 62 -4.76 -6.69 -3.77
CA TYR A 62 -3.78 -7.10 -2.77
C TYR A 62 -2.67 -7.95 -3.36
N GLU A 63 -3.00 -8.88 -4.27
CA GLU A 63 -2.02 -9.70 -4.97
C GLU A 63 -1.09 -8.85 -5.86
N ALA A 64 -1.62 -7.81 -6.52
CA ALA A 64 -0.80 -6.86 -7.27
C ALA A 64 0.14 -6.05 -6.36
N LEU A 65 -0.37 -5.51 -5.25
CA LEU A 65 0.43 -4.75 -4.28
C LEU A 65 1.53 -5.61 -3.64
N GLU A 66 1.26 -6.90 -3.41
CA GLU A 66 2.24 -7.85 -2.86
C GLU A 66 3.39 -8.07 -3.83
N LYS A 67 3.10 -8.32 -5.11
CA LYS A 67 4.11 -8.45 -6.17
C LYS A 67 4.93 -7.18 -6.34
N GLU A 68 4.30 -6.01 -6.35
CA GLU A 68 5.03 -4.73 -6.42
C GLU A 68 5.97 -4.55 -5.21
N MET A 69 5.56 -5.02 -4.03
CA MET A 69 6.35 -4.91 -2.81
C MET A 69 7.55 -5.86 -2.80
N GLU A 70 7.38 -7.10 -3.28
CA GLU A 70 8.48 -8.06 -3.44
C GLU A 70 9.57 -7.53 -4.38
N VAL A 71 9.17 -6.87 -5.48
CA VAL A 71 10.12 -6.22 -6.40
C VAL A 71 10.92 -5.13 -5.69
N LEU A 72 10.26 -4.29 -4.88
CA LEU A 72 10.92 -3.23 -4.10
C LEU A 72 11.82 -3.75 -2.98
N GLU A 73 11.58 -4.95 -2.44
CA GLU A 73 12.46 -5.59 -1.46
C GLU A 73 13.75 -6.13 -2.09
N SER A 74 13.72 -6.42 -3.39
CA SER A 74 14.85 -6.99 -4.14
C SER A 74 15.83 -5.96 -4.71
N GLU A 75 15.55 -4.66 -4.56
CA GLU A 75 16.39 -3.52 -4.97
C GLU A 75 17.06 -2.82 -3.77
#